data_AF-A0A1S8WUP6-F1
#
_entry.id   AF-A0A1S8WUP6-F1
#
_cell.length_a   1.000
_cell.length_b   1.000
_cell.length_c   1.000
_cell.angle_alpha   90.00
_cell.angle_beta   90.00
_cell.angle_gamma   90.00
#
_symmetry.space_group_name_H-M   'P 1'
#
loop_
_entity.id
_entity.type
_entity.pdbx_description
1 polymer ?
#
loop_
_entity_poly.entity_id
_entity_poly.type
_entity_poly.pdbx_seq_one_letter_code
_entity_poly.pdbx_strand_id
1 'polypeptide(L)'
;IAGIALIVVGGVIIESQDFVTQQLRTAFDTASQTTGADEEFFYKVAKLFQKLAGPLGIALLVIGIFLFVTAIICFVGVCCHVRVMVIIYAVVVGVIALAHIILVIVYFSKKDLFLTAVYDSMDDMTKNYKSIESGEVESVTFGLLMSMLECCGFNDANDFTAAGSQFTREDSYNGVQFANIQYPVPCCKTGSVGQNGDDCPQTFTVANSNIRTGCKQKIYERAVPLLDSVMLGSLVVLGVE
;
A
#
# COMPACT_ATOMS: atom_id res chain seq x y z
N ILE A 1 -13.64 1.60 24.25
CA ILE A 1 -14.32 1.16 23.00
C ILE A 1 -13.34 1.14 21.82
N ALA A 2 -12.63 2.23 21.52
CA ALA A 2 -11.63 2.28 20.44
C ALA A 2 -10.54 1.18 20.54
N GLY A 3 -9.95 0.96 21.72
CA GLY A 3 -8.94 -0.09 21.92
C GLY A 3 -9.45 -1.50 21.61
N ILE A 4 -10.66 -1.85 22.05
CA ILE A 4 -11.29 -3.15 21.77
C ILE A 4 -11.55 -3.31 20.27
N ALA A 5 -12.06 -2.27 19.60
CA ALA A 5 -12.29 -2.28 18.16
C ALA A 5 -10.99 -2.53 17.39
N LEU A 6 -9.88 -1.88 17.78
CA LEU A 6 -8.57 -2.07 17.14
C LEU A 6 -7.97 -3.45 17.38
N ILE A 7 -8.16 -4.03 18.57
CA ILE A 7 -7.74 -5.42 18.86
C ILE A 7 -8.53 -6.40 17.99
N VAL A 8 -9.86 -6.23 17.89
CA VAL A 8 -10.71 -7.11 17.06
C VAL A 8 -10.34 -6.97 15.59
N VAL A 9 -10.20 -5.75 15.08
CA VAL A 9 -9.79 -5.51 13.68
C VAL A 9 -8.39 -6.05 13.41
N GLY A 10 -7.41 -5.80 14.29
CA GLY A 10 -6.05 -6.32 14.14
C GLY A 10 -5.99 -7.85 14.18
N GLY A 11 -6.72 -8.47 15.12
CA GLY A 11 -6.85 -9.92 15.21
C GLY A 11 -7.54 -10.53 13.98
N VAL A 12 -8.64 -9.92 13.53
CA VAL A 12 -9.31 -10.31 12.29
C VAL A 12 -8.40 -10.14 11.09
N ILE A 13 -7.60 -9.08 10.98
CA ILE A 13 -6.66 -8.91 9.86
C ILE A 13 -5.62 -10.04 9.85
N ILE A 14 -5.08 -10.41 11.02
CA ILE A 14 -4.10 -11.50 11.16
C ILE A 14 -4.74 -12.85 10.79
N GLU A 15 -5.91 -13.18 11.36
CA GLU A 15 -6.61 -14.44 11.07
C GLU A 15 -7.20 -14.48 9.65
N SER A 16 -7.60 -13.33 9.12
CA SER A 16 -8.15 -13.21 7.77
C SER A 16 -7.11 -13.49 6.70
N GLN A 17 -5.81 -13.56 7.01
CA GLN A 17 -4.82 -13.95 6.00
C GLN A 17 -5.11 -15.35 5.46
N ASP A 18 -5.52 -16.28 6.32
CA ASP A 18 -5.86 -17.66 5.95
C ASP A 18 -7.24 -17.71 5.28
N PHE A 19 -8.22 -16.96 5.80
CA PHE A 19 -9.57 -16.91 5.22
C PHE A 19 -9.62 -16.20 3.86
N VAL A 20 -8.92 -15.08 3.72
CA VAL A 20 -8.85 -14.28 2.48
C VAL A 20 -8.06 -15.04 1.43
N THR A 21 -6.97 -15.73 1.77
CA THR A 21 -6.30 -16.61 0.81
C THR A 21 -7.22 -17.76 0.38
N GLN A 22 -8.04 -18.32 1.27
CA GLN A 22 -9.00 -19.38 0.92
C GLN A 22 -10.15 -18.86 0.05
N GLN A 23 -10.76 -17.74 0.38
CA GLN A 23 -11.83 -17.12 -0.42
C GLN A 23 -11.33 -16.61 -1.77
N LEU A 24 -10.13 -16.01 -1.82
CA LEU A 24 -9.48 -15.65 -3.07
C LEU A 24 -9.22 -16.90 -3.91
N ARG A 25 -8.84 -18.07 -3.33
CA ARG A 25 -8.70 -19.33 -4.10
C ARG A 25 -10.03 -19.74 -4.72
N THR A 26 -11.11 -19.74 -3.94
CA THR A 26 -12.43 -20.17 -4.42
C THR A 26 -13.02 -19.22 -5.47
N ALA A 27 -12.87 -17.91 -5.28
CA ALA A 27 -13.28 -16.91 -6.26
C ALA A 27 -12.42 -17.00 -7.54
N PHE A 28 -11.13 -17.28 -7.39
CA PHE A 28 -10.21 -17.49 -8.50
C PHE A 28 -10.51 -18.77 -9.29
N ASP A 29 -10.79 -19.89 -8.63
CA ASP A 29 -11.21 -21.15 -9.28
C ASP A 29 -12.52 -20.98 -10.07
N THR A 30 -13.38 -20.07 -9.61
CA THR A 30 -14.63 -19.72 -10.31
C THR A 30 -14.36 -18.79 -11.50
N ALA A 31 -13.45 -17.83 -11.35
CA ALA A 31 -13.06 -16.86 -12.38
C ALA A 31 -12.14 -17.46 -13.47
N SER A 32 -11.32 -18.46 -13.14
CA SER A 32 -10.45 -19.16 -14.09
C SER A 32 -11.27 -19.93 -15.14
N GLN A 33 -12.39 -20.53 -14.71
CA GLN A 33 -13.34 -21.21 -15.61
C GLN A 33 -14.07 -20.26 -16.56
N THR A 34 -14.23 -18.99 -16.19
CA THR A 34 -15.02 -18.03 -16.98
C THR A 34 -14.17 -17.06 -17.80
N THR A 35 -12.92 -16.81 -17.39
CA THR A 35 -12.13 -15.67 -17.92
C THR A 35 -10.70 -16.04 -18.31
N GLY A 36 -10.25 -17.28 -18.09
CA GLY A 36 -8.86 -17.67 -18.39
C GLY A 36 -7.83 -16.97 -17.50
N ALA A 37 -8.22 -16.57 -16.29
CA ALA A 37 -7.30 -15.95 -15.34
C ALA A 37 -6.20 -16.93 -14.91
N ASP A 38 -4.93 -16.53 -15.06
CA ASP A 38 -3.74 -17.35 -14.78
C ASP A 38 -3.48 -17.52 -13.27
N GLU A 39 -3.15 -18.75 -12.83
CA GLU A 39 -2.88 -19.13 -11.43
C GLU A 39 -1.77 -18.27 -10.78
N GLU A 40 -0.91 -17.73 -11.63
CA GLU A 40 0.17 -16.81 -11.29
C GLU A 40 -0.34 -15.47 -10.75
N PHE A 41 -1.44 -14.92 -11.28
CA PHE A 41 -2.04 -13.67 -10.78
C PHE A 41 -2.56 -13.83 -9.35
N PHE A 42 -3.19 -14.97 -9.05
CA PHE A 42 -3.66 -15.29 -7.70
C PHE A 42 -2.51 -15.37 -6.70
N TYR A 43 -1.43 -16.08 -7.04
CA TYR A 43 -0.28 -16.21 -6.15
C TYR A 43 0.37 -14.85 -5.86
N LYS A 44 0.43 -13.97 -6.87
CA LYS A 44 0.98 -12.62 -6.76
C LYS A 44 0.14 -11.72 -5.86
N VAL A 45 -1.19 -11.71 -6.02
CA VAL A 45 -2.12 -10.92 -5.18
C VAL A 45 -2.14 -11.45 -3.74
N ALA A 46 -2.16 -12.77 -3.55
CA ALA A 46 -2.12 -13.39 -2.23
C ALA A 46 -0.83 -13.04 -1.48
N LYS A 47 0.33 -13.14 -2.15
CA LYS A 47 1.64 -12.81 -1.57
C LYS A 47 1.77 -11.33 -1.22
N LEU A 48 1.18 -10.44 -2.03
CA LEU A 48 1.14 -9.01 -1.76
C LEU A 48 0.27 -8.70 -0.53
N PHE A 49 -0.92 -9.30 -0.45
CA PHE A 49 -1.82 -9.15 0.69
C PHE A 49 -1.16 -9.63 1.98
N GLN A 50 -0.50 -10.80 1.96
CA GLN A 50 0.23 -11.31 3.13
C GLN A 50 1.39 -10.39 3.55
N LYS A 51 2.14 -9.83 2.60
CA LYS A 51 3.23 -8.89 2.90
C LYS A 51 2.76 -7.59 3.55
N LEU A 52 1.57 -7.10 3.20
CA LEU A 52 1.04 -5.82 3.70
C LEU A 52 0.17 -6.00 4.95
N ALA A 53 -0.72 -6.99 4.95
CA ALA A 53 -1.67 -7.22 6.04
C ALA A 53 -0.99 -7.68 7.33
N GLY A 54 0.13 -8.41 7.25
CA GLY A 54 0.86 -8.90 8.43
C GLY A 54 1.39 -7.79 9.33
N PRO A 55 2.31 -6.93 8.82
CA PRO A 55 2.86 -5.84 9.60
C PRO A 55 1.79 -4.86 10.10
N LEU A 56 0.78 -4.58 9.27
CA LEU A 56 -0.34 -3.70 9.63
C LEU A 56 -1.22 -4.29 10.73
N GLY A 57 -1.57 -5.58 10.64
CA GLY A 57 -2.39 -6.26 11.64
C GLY A 57 -1.70 -6.31 13.02
N ILE A 58 -0.40 -6.63 13.04
CA ILE A 58 0.40 -6.63 14.28
C ILE A 58 0.46 -5.22 14.88
N ALA A 59 0.72 -4.19 14.07
CA ALA A 59 0.77 -2.81 14.54
C ALA A 59 -0.56 -2.37 15.18
N LEU A 60 -1.69 -2.64 14.52
CA LEU A 60 -3.02 -2.31 15.02
C LEU A 60 -3.34 -3.04 16.33
N LEU A 61 -2.93 -4.31 16.46
CA LEU A 61 -3.13 -5.10 17.67
C LEU A 61 -2.33 -4.52 18.84
N VAL A 62 -1.05 -4.20 18.65
CA VAL A 62 -0.19 -3.60 19.69
C VAL A 62 -0.75 -2.25 20.16
N ILE A 63 -1.16 -1.39 19.23
CA ILE A 63 -1.78 -0.10 19.54
C ILE A 63 -3.10 -0.30 20.31
N GLY A 64 -3.94 -1.25 19.87
CA GLY A 64 -5.20 -1.58 20.51
C GLY A 64 -5.04 -2.04 21.96
N ILE A 65 -4.07 -2.92 22.24
CA ILE A 65 -3.74 -3.37 23.60
C ILE A 65 -3.32 -2.20 24.48
N PHE A 66 -2.46 -1.32 23.97
CA PHE A 66 -2.01 -0.16 24.72
C PHE A 66 -3.18 0.77 25.10
N LEU A 67 -4.08 1.04 24.17
CA LEU A 67 -5.29 1.83 24.42
C LEU A 67 -6.26 1.15 25.39
N PHE A 68 -6.34 -0.18 25.36
CA PHE A 68 -7.17 -0.94 26.29
C PHE A 68 -6.64 -0.90 27.73
N VAL A 69 -5.32 -1.06 27.91
CA VAL A 69 -4.67 -1.00 29.23
C VAL A 69 -4.79 0.39 29.84
N THR A 70 -4.53 1.44 29.05
CA THR A 70 -4.67 2.83 29.53
C THR A 70 -6.11 3.16 29.93
N ALA A 71 -7.11 2.63 29.22
CA ALA A 71 -8.52 2.77 29.59
C ALA A 71 -8.85 2.06 30.93
N ILE A 72 -8.32 0.86 31.19
CA ILE A 72 -8.52 0.17 32.49
C ILE A 72 -7.89 0.96 33.63
N ILE A 73 -6.67 1.47 33.44
CA ILE A 73 -5.98 2.28 34.46
C ILE A 73 -6.80 3.53 34.79
N CYS A 74 -7.34 4.20 33.78
CA CYS A 74 -8.22 5.36 33.97
C CYS A 74 -9.49 4.98 34.73
N PHE A 75 -10.18 3.90 34.31
CA PHE A 75 -11.40 3.43 34.96
C PHE A 75 -11.19 3.07 36.43
N VAL A 76 -10.16 2.27 36.75
CA VAL A 76 -9.83 1.89 38.14
C VAL A 76 -9.40 3.11 38.95
N GLY A 77 -8.59 4.01 38.37
CA GLY A 77 -8.16 5.23 39.04
C GLY A 77 -9.32 6.11 39.49
N VAL A 78 -10.34 6.28 38.64
CA VAL A 78 -11.54 7.06 38.93
C VAL A 78 -12.49 6.31 39.88
N CYS A 79 -12.83 5.06 39.57
CA CYS A 79 -13.79 4.27 40.34
C CYS A 79 -13.31 3.94 41.76
N CYS A 80 -12.03 3.59 41.93
CA CYS A 80 -11.45 3.28 43.23
C CYS A 80 -10.85 4.50 43.93
N HIS A 81 -10.97 5.71 43.35
CA HIS A 81 -10.42 6.96 43.89
C HIS A 81 -8.90 6.91 44.18
N VAL A 82 -8.16 6.10 43.42
CA VAL A 82 -6.71 5.93 43.58
C VAL A 82 -5.99 7.05 42.85
N ARG A 83 -5.71 8.15 43.56
CA ARG A 83 -5.10 9.37 43.00
C ARG A 83 -3.80 9.11 42.24
N VAL A 84 -2.98 8.17 42.70
CA VAL A 84 -1.70 7.82 42.05
C VAL A 84 -1.91 7.30 40.63
N MET A 85 -2.91 6.46 40.40
CA MET A 85 -3.22 5.89 39.07
C MET A 85 -3.70 6.97 38.10
N VAL A 86 -4.51 7.90 38.58
CA VAL A 86 -4.99 9.04 37.77
C VAL A 86 -3.85 9.97 37.38
N ILE A 87 -2.90 10.23 38.29
CA ILE A 87 -1.71 11.05 37.99
C ILE A 87 -0.83 10.38 36.93
N ILE A 88 -0.56 9.08 37.05
CA ILE A 88 0.22 8.34 36.05
C ILE A 88 -0.46 8.39 34.68
N TYR A 89 -1.77 8.17 34.64
CA TYR A 89 -2.55 8.27 33.41
C TYR A 89 -2.43 9.66 32.77
N ALA A 90 -2.61 10.73 33.55
CA ALA A 90 -2.50 12.10 33.06
C ALA A 90 -1.10 12.42 32.51
N VAL A 91 -0.04 11.93 33.15
CA VAL A 91 1.34 12.11 32.67
C VAL A 91 1.56 11.38 31.34
N VAL A 92 1.12 10.12 31.24
CA VAL A 92 1.27 9.31 30.01
C VAL A 92 0.52 9.94 28.84
N VAL A 93 -0.75 10.30 29.04
CA VAL A 93 -1.56 10.97 28.01
C VAL A 93 -0.97 12.33 27.64
N GLY A 94 -0.50 13.11 28.62
CA GLY A 94 0.16 14.39 28.37
C GLY A 94 1.41 14.27 27.50
N VAL A 95 2.26 13.26 27.74
CA VAL A 95 3.44 13.00 26.90
C VAL A 95 3.04 12.57 25.49
N ILE A 96 2.04 11.69 25.35
CA ILE A 96 1.53 11.25 24.05
C ILE A 96 0.95 12.44 23.27
N ALA A 97 0.17 13.29 23.92
CA ALA A 97 -0.42 14.47 23.31
C ALA A 97 0.66 15.45 22.81
N LEU A 98 1.71 15.66 23.61
CA LEU A 98 2.82 16.53 23.23
C LEU A 98 3.59 15.95 22.02
N ALA A 99 3.87 14.64 22.04
CA ALA A 99 4.48 13.96 20.89
C ALA A 99 3.61 14.03 19.64
N HIS A 100 2.29 13.88 19.78
CA HIS A 100 1.33 13.96 18.68
C HIS A 100 1.27 15.36 18.06
N ILE A 101 1.25 16.42 18.89
CA ILE A 101 1.30 17.80 18.41
C ILE A 101 2.59 18.05 17.61
N ILE A 102 3.74 17.58 18.10
CA ILE A 102 5.01 17.69 17.36
C ILE A 102 4.92 16.96 16.02
N LEU A 103 4.38 15.74 16.01
CA LEU A 103 4.22 14.94 14.79
C LEU A 103 3.35 15.67 13.76
N VAL A 104 2.22 16.23 14.17
CA VAL A 104 1.32 16.99 13.29
C VAL A 104 2.03 18.23 12.72
N ILE A 105 2.78 18.97 13.54
CA ILE A 105 3.55 20.14 13.08
C ILE A 105 4.59 19.72 12.03
N VAL A 106 5.35 18.65 12.30
CA VAL A 106 6.37 18.14 11.37
C VAL A 106 5.72 17.69 10.06
N TYR A 107 4.59 16.99 10.14
CA TYR A 107 3.84 16.54 8.97
C TYR A 107 3.41 17.70 8.07
N PHE A 108 2.74 18.71 8.61
CA PHE A 108 2.30 19.85 7.81
C PHE A 108 3.47 20.72 7.33
N SER A 109 4.61 20.70 8.04
CA SER A 109 5.83 21.40 7.62
C SER A 109 6.56 20.67 6.48
N LYS A 110 6.56 19.34 6.48
CA LYS A 110 7.29 18.49 5.53
C LYS A 110 6.56 17.18 5.24
N LYS A 111 5.51 17.27 4.42
CA LYS A 111 4.68 16.11 4.04
C LYS A 111 5.49 15.00 3.38
N ASP A 112 6.51 15.37 2.59
CA ASP A 112 7.33 14.41 1.84
C ASP A 112 8.10 13.44 2.75
N LEU A 113 8.44 13.83 3.99
CA LEU A 113 9.15 12.94 4.93
C LEU A 113 8.34 11.68 5.26
N PHE A 114 7.01 11.76 5.23
CA PHE A 114 6.13 10.63 5.49
C PHE A 114 5.98 9.71 4.29
N LEU A 115 6.37 10.17 3.11
CA LEU A 115 6.33 9.40 1.86
C LEU A 115 7.72 8.96 1.40
N THR A 116 8.81 9.45 2.01
CA THR A 116 10.19 9.09 1.63
C THR A 116 10.41 7.59 1.59
N ALA A 117 10.01 6.85 2.63
CA ALA A 117 10.19 5.39 2.65
C ALA A 117 9.41 4.68 1.51
N VAL A 118 8.23 5.20 1.17
CA VAL A 118 7.42 4.69 0.05
C VAL A 118 8.10 5.02 -1.28
N TYR A 119 8.61 6.25 -1.43
CA TYR A 119 9.30 6.71 -2.63
C TYR A 119 10.60 5.98 -2.88
N ASP A 120 11.43 5.79 -1.86
CA ASP A 120 12.68 5.03 -1.96
C ASP A 120 12.39 3.58 -2.34
N SER A 121 11.36 2.98 -1.75
CA SER A 121 10.94 1.62 -2.08
C SER A 121 10.42 1.51 -3.51
N MET A 122 9.69 2.50 -4.02
CA MET A 122 9.20 2.50 -5.40
C MET A 122 10.30 2.75 -6.42
N ASP A 123 11.24 3.65 -6.13
CA ASP A 123 12.39 3.92 -6.98
C ASP A 123 13.27 2.66 -7.10
N ASP A 124 13.51 1.97 -5.99
CA ASP A 124 14.19 0.68 -5.96
C ASP A 124 13.45 -0.39 -6.78
N MET A 125 12.15 -0.56 -6.55
CA MET A 125 11.32 -1.47 -7.35
C MET A 125 11.32 -1.14 -8.84
N THR A 126 11.37 0.15 -9.22
CA THR A 126 11.42 0.58 -10.62
C THR A 126 12.74 0.17 -11.26
N LYS A 127 13.86 0.37 -10.56
CA LYS A 127 15.20 0.03 -11.05
C LYS A 127 15.40 -1.47 -11.19
N ASN A 128 14.89 -2.24 -10.23
CA ASN A 128 15.01 -3.70 -10.21
C ASN A 128 13.90 -4.42 -10.99
N TYR A 129 12.92 -3.69 -11.53
CA TYR A 129 11.88 -4.26 -12.38
C TYR A 129 12.51 -4.94 -13.60
N LYS A 130 12.24 -6.23 -13.78
CA LYS A 130 12.69 -7.02 -14.93
C LYS A 130 11.57 -7.25 -15.93
N SER A 131 10.52 -7.91 -15.47
CA SER A 131 9.29 -8.22 -16.21
C SER A 131 8.24 -8.74 -15.24
N ILE A 132 6.94 -8.65 -15.57
CA ILE A 132 5.91 -9.31 -14.78
C ILE A 132 6.17 -10.83 -14.76
N GLU A 133 6.58 -11.39 -15.90
CA GLU A 133 6.86 -12.83 -16.09
C GLU A 133 7.98 -13.36 -15.18
N SER A 134 8.93 -12.52 -14.78
CA SER A 134 10.05 -12.93 -13.90
C SER A 134 9.59 -13.57 -12.58
N GLY A 135 8.35 -13.29 -12.16
CA GLY A 135 7.81 -13.76 -10.88
C GLY A 135 8.48 -13.14 -9.66
N GLU A 136 9.45 -12.23 -9.87
CA GLU A 136 10.16 -11.55 -8.80
C GLU A 136 9.23 -10.59 -8.09
N VAL A 137 9.33 -10.55 -6.75
CA VAL A 137 8.38 -9.82 -5.91
C VAL A 137 8.33 -8.33 -6.27
N GLU A 138 9.47 -7.74 -6.61
CA GLU A 138 9.59 -6.32 -6.98
C GLU A 138 8.90 -6.05 -8.32
N SER A 139 9.19 -6.84 -9.35
CA SER A 139 8.58 -6.69 -10.67
C SER A 139 7.06 -6.88 -10.63
N VAL A 140 6.60 -7.89 -9.90
CA VAL A 140 5.16 -8.15 -9.70
C VAL A 140 4.47 -7.02 -8.98
N THR A 141 5.03 -6.61 -7.84
CA THR A 141 4.41 -5.60 -6.97
C THR A 141 4.31 -4.28 -7.71
N PHE A 142 5.39 -3.91 -8.40
CA PHE A 142 5.44 -2.65 -9.13
C PHE A 142 4.60 -2.68 -10.40
N GLY A 143 4.54 -3.81 -11.10
CA GLY A 143 3.62 -4.01 -12.23
C GLY A 143 2.16 -3.82 -11.83
N LEU A 144 1.75 -4.39 -10.70
CA LEU A 144 0.39 -4.18 -10.19
C LEU A 144 0.15 -2.73 -9.78
N LEU A 145 1.14 -2.09 -9.12
CA LEU A 145 1.07 -0.70 -8.69
C LEU A 145 0.89 0.25 -9.88
N MET A 146 1.66 0.05 -10.96
CA MET A 146 1.56 0.81 -12.21
C MET A 146 0.16 0.71 -12.82
N SER A 147 -0.39 -0.50 -12.87
CA SER A 147 -1.73 -0.76 -13.40
C SER A 147 -2.84 -0.13 -12.53
N MET A 148 -2.79 -0.32 -11.20
CA MET A 148 -3.82 0.19 -10.28
C MET A 148 -3.83 1.72 -10.16
N LEU A 149 -2.66 2.36 -10.23
CA LEU A 149 -2.53 3.81 -10.11
C LEU A 149 -2.57 4.53 -11.46
N GLU A 150 -2.65 3.79 -12.56
CA GLU A 150 -2.62 4.30 -13.93
C GLU A 150 -1.37 5.19 -14.16
N CYS A 151 -0.20 4.63 -13.85
CA CYS A 151 1.10 5.29 -13.96
C CYS A 151 2.14 4.36 -14.59
N CYS A 152 3.30 4.91 -14.93
CA CYS A 152 4.42 4.17 -15.50
C CYS A 152 5.74 4.72 -14.95
N GLY A 153 6.53 3.83 -14.34
CA GLY A 153 7.79 4.22 -13.70
C GLY A 153 7.61 5.04 -12.42
N PHE A 154 8.72 5.42 -11.80
CA PHE A 154 8.69 6.24 -10.59
C PHE A 154 8.35 7.70 -10.93
N ASN A 155 9.10 8.30 -11.86
CA ASN A 155 8.88 9.63 -12.41
C ASN A 155 8.13 9.58 -13.74
N ASP A 156 8.53 8.67 -14.64
CA ASP A 156 7.88 8.40 -15.93
C ASP A 156 8.46 7.13 -16.57
N ALA A 157 7.99 6.77 -17.77
CA ALA A 157 8.43 5.55 -18.45
C ALA A 157 9.93 5.50 -18.76
N ASN A 158 10.61 6.64 -18.86
CA ASN A 158 12.03 6.68 -19.17
C ASN A 158 12.90 6.08 -18.06
N ASP A 159 12.37 5.91 -16.85
CA ASP A 159 13.05 5.20 -15.76
C ASP A 159 13.44 3.76 -16.17
N PHE A 160 12.68 3.11 -17.04
CA PHE A 160 12.99 1.76 -17.58
C PHE A 160 14.03 1.76 -18.71
N THR A 161 14.37 2.94 -19.22
CA THR A 161 15.42 3.12 -20.23
C THR A 161 16.68 3.77 -19.66
N ALA A 162 16.63 4.19 -18.38
CA ALA A 162 17.73 4.81 -17.69
C ALA A 162 18.86 3.80 -17.39
N ALA A 163 20.08 4.32 -17.25
CA ALA A 163 21.23 3.52 -16.85
C ALA A 163 21.00 2.89 -15.47
N GLY A 164 21.17 1.56 -15.37
CA GLY A 164 20.96 0.80 -14.14
C GLY A 164 19.59 0.12 -14.04
N SER A 165 18.66 0.40 -14.95
CA SER A 165 17.41 -0.36 -15.04
C SER A 165 17.69 -1.82 -15.40
N GLN A 166 17.00 -2.73 -14.71
CA GLN A 166 17.04 -4.18 -14.95
C GLN A 166 15.95 -4.65 -15.93
N PHE A 167 15.20 -3.72 -16.55
CA PHE A 167 14.08 -4.07 -17.42
C PHE A 167 14.56 -4.89 -18.63
N THR A 168 14.04 -6.10 -18.78
CA THR A 168 14.51 -7.06 -19.80
C THR A 168 13.94 -6.79 -21.18
N ARG A 169 13.00 -5.84 -21.31
CA ARG A 169 12.26 -5.56 -22.57
C ARG A 169 11.43 -6.74 -23.07
N GLU A 170 11.13 -7.65 -22.16
CA GLU A 170 10.28 -8.80 -22.36
C GLU A 170 9.23 -8.80 -21.25
N ASP A 171 7.98 -9.07 -21.58
CA ASP A 171 6.91 -9.11 -20.59
C ASP A 171 5.76 -9.99 -21.09
N SER A 172 4.87 -10.37 -20.18
CA SER A 172 3.70 -11.20 -20.52
C SER A 172 2.40 -10.60 -19.99
N TYR A 173 1.34 -10.76 -20.77
CA TYR A 173 0.00 -10.37 -20.36
C TYR A 173 -1.04 -11.31 -20.95
N ASN A 174 -1.86 -11.91 -20.08
CA ASN A 174 -2.95 -12.83 -20.44
C ASN A 174 -2.47 -13.99 -21.35
N GLY A 175 -1.38 -14.65 -20.93
CA GLY A 175 -0.74 -15.73 -21.69
C GLY A 175 0.00 -15.32 -22.98
N VAL A 176 0.03 -14.03 -23.32
CA VAL A 176 0.74 -13.51 -24.50
C VAL A 176 2.09 -12.95 -24.08
N GLN A 177 3.17 -13.42 -24.70
CA GLN A 177 4.51 -12.87 -24.52
C GLN A 177 4.78 -11.73 -25.52
N PHE A 178 5.39 -10.67 -25.02
CA PHE A 178 5.82 -9.51 -25.79
C PHE A 178 7.33 -9.37 -25.64
N ALA A 179 8.04 -9.33 -26.76
CA ALA A 179 9.49 -9.16 -26.79
C ALA A 179 9.86 -7.84 -27.47
N ASN A 180 11.04 -7.31 -27.14
CA ASN A 180 11.60 -6.06 -27.66
C ASN A 180 10.71 -4.83 -27.41
N ILE A 181 9.94 -4.81 -26.31
CA ILE A 181 9.07 -3.69 -25.98
C ILE A 181 9.87 -2.53 -25.36
N GLN A 182 9.39 -1.30 -25.59
CA GLN A 182 10.09 -0.11 -25.11
C GLN A 182 9.93 0.07 -23.59
N TYR A 183 8.74 -0.18 -23.06
CA TYR A 183 8.37 -0.03 -21.66
C TYR A 183 7.55 -1.24 -21.20
N PRO A 184 7.40 -1.48 -19.88
CA PRO A 184 6.63 -2.60 -19.35
C PRO A 184 5.16 -2.60 -19.78
N VAL A 185 4.55 -3.79 -19.91
CA VAL A 185 3.13 -3.92 -20.27
C VAL A 185 2.19 -3.22 -19.28
N PRO A 186 2.45 -3.19 -17.95
CA PRO A 186 1.62 -2.44 -17.00
C PRO A 186 1.50 -0.94 -17.26
N CYS A 187 2.39 -0.37 -18.07
CA CYS A 187 2.28 1.03 -18.49
C CYS A 187 1.17 1.26 -19.51
N CYS A 188 0.66 0.21 -20.14
CA CYS A 188 -0.49 0.27 -21.04
C CYS A 188 -1.78 0.55 -20.26
N LYS A 189 -2.71 1.27 -20.88
CA LYS A 189 -4.05 1.46 -20.31
C LYS A 189 -4.88 0.18 -20.44
N THR A 190 -5.83 -0.01 -19.54
CA THR A 190 -6.77 -1.13 -19.59
C THR A 190 -7.53 -1.12 -20.93
N GLY A 191 -7.58 -2.28 -21.60
CA GLY A 191 -8.21 -2.41 -22.91
C GLY A 191 -7.40 -1.89 -24.11
N SER A 192 -6.19 -1.35 -23.86
CA SER A 192 -5.26 -0.93 -24.91
C SER A 192 -4.14 -1.93 -25.17
N VAL A 193 -4.12 -3.05 -24.42
CA VAL A 193 -3.15 -4.13 -24.60
C VAL A 193 -3.58 -5.00 -25.78
N GLY A 194 -2.73 -5.09 -26.79
CA GLY A 194 -3.01 -5.83 -28.02
C GLY A 194 -1.74 -6.26 -28.75
N GLN A 195 -1.90 -7.11 -29.76
CA GLN A 195 -0.80 -7.63 -30.57
C GLN A 195 -0.64 -6.88 -31.90
N ASN A 196 -1.56 -5.97 -32.25
CA ASN A 196 -1.42 -5.18 -33.46
C ASN A 196 -0.30 -4.15 -33.30
N GLY A 197 0.30 -3.72 -34.40
CA GLY A 197 1.44 -2.78 -34.37
C GLY A 197 1.11 -1.42 -33.73
N ASP A 198 -0.15 -1.00 -33.76
CA ASP A 198 -0.62 0.27 -33.17
C ASP A 198 -1.04 0.12 -31.70
N ASP A 199 -1.16 -1.11 -31.21
CA ASP A 199 -1.58 -1.41 -29.84
C ASP A 199 -0.39 -1.34 -28.88
N CYS A 200 -0.68 -1.07 -27.61
CA CYS A 200 0.32 -1.19 -26.55
C CYS A 200 0.52 -2.68 -26.24
N PRO A 201 1.74 -3.20 -26.00
CA PRO A 201 3.02 -2.51 -25.82
C PRO A 201 3.88 -2.39 -27.11
N GLN A 202 3.34 -2.70 -28.30
CA GLN A 202 4.11 -2.57 -29.55
C GLN A 202 4.40 -1.08 -29.84
N THR A 203 3.41 -0.22 -29.63
CA THR A 203 3.55 1.24 -29.71
C THR A 203 2.97 1.91 -28.48
N PHE A 204 3.75 2.79 -27.84
CA PHE A 204 3.31 3.58 -26.69
C PHE A 204 2.94 5.00 -27.10
N THR A 205 1.69 5.36 -26.86
CA THR A 205 1.15 6.71 -27.08
C THR A 205 0.46 7.22 -25.82
N VAL A 206 0.28 8.53 -25.70
CA VAL A 206 -0.49 9.11 -24.58
C VAL A 206 -1.96 8.67 -24.57
N ALA A 207 -2.47 8.21 -25.71
CA ALA A 207 -3.83 7.71 -25.83
C ALA A 207 -3.97 6.30 -25.21
N ASN A 208 -3.01 5.41 -25.49
CA ASN A 208 -3.08 3.98 -25.17
C ASN A 208 -2.24 3.57 -23.93
N SER A 209 -1.49 4.50 -23.33
CA SER A 209 -0.57 4.22 -22.22
C SER A 209 -0.44 5.39 -21.25
N ASN A 210 0.16 5.12 -20.09
CA ASN A 210 0.41 6.06 -19.00
C ASN A 210 1.88 6.52 -18.93
N ILE A 211 2.61 6.46 -20.05
CA ILE A 211 4.07 6.66 -20.11
C ILE A 211 4.57 8.03 -19.64
N ARG A 212 3.70 9.05 -19.55
CA ARG A 212 4.04 10.40 -19.07
C ARG A 212 3.68 10.64 -17.60
N THR A 213 3.13 9.65 -16.94
CA THR A 213 2.56 9.78 -15.61
C THR A 213 3.32 8.90 -14.64
N GLY A 214 4.21 9.47 -13.82
CA GLY A 214 4.95 8.73 -12.80
C GLY A 214 4.09 8.30 -11.63
N CYS A 215 4.41 7.14 -11.05
CA CYS A 215 3.69 6.63 -9.89
C CYS A 215 3.92 7.49 -8.64
N LYS A 216 5.06 8.18 -8.52
CA LYS A 216 5.32 9.13 -7.43
C LYS A 216 4.23 10.21 -7.34
N GLN A 217 3.85 10.78 -8.48
CA GLN A 217 2.82 11.81 -8.56
C GLN A 217 1.46 11.26 -8.14
N LYS A 218 1.06 10.10 -8.69
CA LYS A 218 -0.23 9.48 -8.37
C LYS A 218 -0.36 9.11 -6.89
N ILE A 219 0.71 8.59 -6.29
CA ILE A 219 0.71 8.31 -4.84
C ILE A 219 0.60 9.61 -4.06
N TYR A 220 1.33 10.66 -4.42
CA TYR A 220 1.22 11.94 -3.72
C TYR A 220 -0.24 12.46 -3.75
N GLU A 221 -0.86 12.48 -4.92
CA GLU A 221 -2.24 12.95 -5.12
C GLU A 221 -3.28 12.13 -4.34
N ARG A 222 -3.03 10.84 -4.11
CA ARG A 222 -3.95 9.95 -3.37
C ARG A 222 -3.67 9.92 -1.87
N ALA A 223 -2.40 9.81 -1.48
CA ALA A 223 -1.98 9.60 -0.11
C ALA A 223 -2.05 10.89 0.72
N VAL A 224 -1.64 12.03 0.16
CA VAL A 224 -1.60 13.30 0.91
C VAL A 224 -2.98 13.72 1.41
N PRO A 225 -4.06 13.72 0.62
CA PRO A 225 -5.39 14.10 1.12
C PRO A 225 -5.92 13.16 2.20
N LEU A 226 -5.62 11.86 2.09
CA LEU A 226 -5.98 10.86 3.10
C LEU A 226 -5.21 11.12 4.40
N LEU A 227 -3.90 11.32 4.32
CA LEU A 227 -3.07 11.63 5.47
C LEU A 227 -3.45 12.97 6.12
N ASP A 228 -3.76 14.00 5.33
CA ASP A 228 -4.27 15.28 5.81
C ASP A 228 -5.57 15.07 6.61
N SER A 229 -6.50 14.27 6.07
CA SER A 229 -7.77 13.95 6.74
C SER A 229 -7.56 13.18 8.04
N VAL A 230 -6.65 12.21 8.06
CA VAL A 230 -6.30 11.45 9.26
C VAL A 230 -5.65 12.33 10.32
N MET A 231 -4.71 13.20 9.93
CA MET A 231 -4.05 14.13 10.86
C MET A 231 -5.03 15.13 11.45
N LEU A 232 -5.89 15.74 10.63
CA LEU A 232 -6.92 16.66 11.12
C LEU A 232 -7.93 15.94 12.02
N GLY A 233 -8.36 14.74 11.65
CA GLY A 233 -9.25 13.91 12.49
C GLY A 233 -8.62 13.55 13.84
N SER A 234 -7.32 13.25 13.86
CA SER A 234 -6.61 12.91 15.08
C SER A 234 -6.55 14.06 16.10
N LEU A 235 -6.51 15.32 15.64
CA LEU A 235 -6.57 16.49 16.52
C LEU A 235 -7.93 16.63 17.21
N VAL A 236 -9.01 16.25 16.53
CA VAL A 236 -10.36 16.26 17.12
C VAL A 236 -10.44 15.21 18.22
N VAL A 237 -9.88 14.02 18.00
CA VAL A 237 -9.82 12.97 19.03
C VAL A 237 -9.04 13.44 20.25
N LEU A 238 -7.87 14.06 20.02
CA LEU A 238 -7.04 14.60 21.10
C LEU A 238 -7.73 15.71 21.91
N GLY A 239 -8.62 16.49 21.28
CA GLY A 239 -9.39 17.52 21.97
C GLY A 239 -10.57 17.00 22.79
N VAL A 240 -10.96 15.73 22.60
CA VAL A 240 -12.06 15.05 23.31
C VAL A 240 -11.54 14.21 24.49
N GLU A 241 -10.30 13.71 24.42
CA GLU A 241 -9.61 13.00 25.52
C GLU A 241 -9.09 13.96 26.61
#